data_AF-A0A7C5LAK4-F1
#
_entry.id   AF-A0A7C5LAK4-F1
#
_cell.length_a   1.000
_cell.length_b   1.000
_cell.length_c   1.000
_cell.angle_alpha   90.00
_cell.angle_beta   90.00
_cell.angle_gamma   90.00
#
_symmetry.space_group_name_H-M   'P 1'
#
loop_
_entity.id
_entity.type
_entity.pdbx_description
1 polymer ?
#
loop_
_entity_poly.entity_id
_entity_poly.type
_entity_poly.pdbx_seq_one_letter_code
_entity_poly.pdbx_strand_id
1 'polypeptide(L)'
;MKKKIKGKMKKTNVLSTLLLLGSEFLFFLVSACDKPHEWELFYDSDEYLEQEFDVEDGVEFITTEVEDMVDLNENISIDATDVIEEENGPWVRITYPEEGQTVPNPVTFTFETSEEVVWVWFECEGWPLQNDPIPAERGSHTYRFTGVNRQRDVILQGMDSNRNVIATDEVSFTPVNSGCRVPDVPGFNHYTISAINDTTLYPKDGTYPYCWSYYGDTCGGNWGQIHDGYYAGEFLFPGGNDCFCSGHTLEIFLRAYQIWQNENGVSQSTPFTVGSHTLTVDDVNIGEFYQHWQGFGVASTASSANAFEYAGIGQNIYKENWDSVLPGDYVNLSRTTGTGHSVIFIEWIEEGGRKVGLRYYSCNTSGDSCPDPDDPENRTGISGPSFKTERFDGEGGTVIPEYLFIGRVFMPQIP
;
A
#
# COMPACT_ATOMS: atom_id res chain seq x y z
N MET A 1 25.98 -11.26 -53.21
CA MET A 1 26.29 -10.36 -54.35
C MET A 1 26.81 -9.05 -53.75
N LYS A 2 28.12 -8.76 -53.84
CA LYS A 2 28.70 -7.61 -53.12
C LYS A 2 28.24 -6.29 -53.75
N LYS A 3 27.50 -5.48 -52.99
CA LYS A 3 27.14 -4.10 -53.39
C LYS A 3 28.06 -3.12 -52.69
N LYS A 4 28.40 -2.02 -53.38
CA LYS A 4 29.34 -1.00 -52.91
C LYS A 4 28.66 0.35 -52.87
N ILE A 5 28.73 1.04 -51.73
CA ILE A 5 28.28 2.43 -51.55
C ILE A 5 29.49 3.26 -51.14
N LYS A 6 29.62 4.47 -51.71
CA LYS A 6 30.66 5.44 -51.34
C LYS A 6 30.00 6.78 -51.02
N GLY A 7 30.43 7.40 -49.93
CA GLY A 7 30.01 8.74 -49.52
C GLY A 7 31.22 9.61 -49.15
N LYS A 8 31.03 10.94 -49.16
CA LYS A 8 32.04 11.91 -48.72
C LYS A 8 31.34 13.02 -47.94
N MET A 9 31.67 13.19 -46.66
CA MET A 9 31.08 14.26 -45.83
C MET A 9 31.97 15.51 -45.88
N LYS A 10 31.33 16.69 -46.00
CA LYS A 10 32.00 17.98 -45.84
C LYS A 10 31.76 18.51 -44.43
N LYS A 11 32.71 19.32 -43.95
CA LYS A 11 32.75 19.86 -42.59
C LYS A 11 31.46 20.66 -42.30
N THR A 12 30.97 20.48 -41.09
CA THR A 12 29.75 21.00 -40.41
C THR A 12 28.47 20.18 -40.60
N ASN A 13 27.91 19.81 -39.44
CA ASN A 13 26.69 19.06 -39.12
C ASN A 13 26.93 17.60 -38.74
N VAL A 14 26.55 17.26 -37.49
CA VAL A 14 26.32 15.89 -37.06
C VAL A 14 25.13 15.39 -37.86
N LEU A 15 25.33 14.35 -38.66
CA LEU A 15 24.26 13.64 -39.35
C LEU A 15 24.12 12.28 -38.69
N SER A 16 23.00 12.05 -38.03
CA SER A 16 22.51 10.71 -37.71
C SER A 16 21.73 10.23 -38.93
N THR A 17 22.35 9.42 -39.80
CA THR A 17 21.63 8.80 -40.92
C THR A 17 21.15 7.42 -40.49
N LEU A 18 19.85 7.26 -40.30
CA LEU A 18 19.23 5.95 -40.18
C LEU A 18 19.04 5.36 -41.58
N LEU A 19 19.65 4.22 -41.87
CA LEU A 19 19.47 3.52 -43.15
C LEU A 19 18.73 2.21 -42.90
N LEU A 20 17.46 2.15 -43.30
CA LEU A 20 16.64 0.93 -43.24
C LEU A 20 16.95 0.04 -44.45
N LEU A 21 17.41 -1.18 -44.19
CA LEU A 21 17.63 -2.22 -45.20
C LEU A 21 16.87 -3.50 -44.82
N GLY A 22 15.56 -3.52 -45.06
CA GLY A 22 14.71 -4.68 -44.76
C GLY A 22 14.22 -4.71 -43.31
N SER A 23 13.94 -5.90 -42.78
CA SER A 23 13.29 -6.13 -41.48
C SER A 23 14.21 -6.06 -40.27
N GLU A 24 15.43 -5.55 -40.42
CA GLU A 24 16.41 -5.43 -39.32
C GLU A 24 17.01 -4.02 -39.27
N PHE A 25 17.25 -3.53 -38.05
CA PHE A 25 17.78 -2.20 -37.78
C PHE A 25 19.31 -2.23 -37.70
N LEU A 26 19.99 -1.31 -38.38
CA LEU A 26 21.42 -1.09 -38.21
C LEU A 26 21.63 0.35 -37.70
N PHE A 27 22.14 0.49 -36.48
CA PHE A 27 22.47 1.79 -35.89
C PHE A 27 23.91 2.17 -36.20
N PHE A 28 24.14 3.44 -36.57
CA PHE A 28 25.48 4.03 -36.61
C PHE A 28 25.53 5.20 -35.62
N LEU A 29 26.49 5.17 -34.70
CA LEU A 29 26.92 6.36 -33.98
C LEU A 29 28.11 6.95 -34.72
N VAL A 30 28.01 8.21 -35.15
CA VAL A 30 29.14 8.96 -35.69
C VAL A 30 29.50 10.04 -34.68
N SER A 31 30.60 9.85 -33.97
CA SER A 31 31.19 10.90 -33.12
C SER A 31 31.81 11.99 -34.00
N ALA A 32 31.63 13.25 -33.61
CA ALA A 32 32.15 14.40 -34.33
C ALA A 32 33.68 14.36 -34.38
N CYS A 33 34.26 14.22 -35.56
CA CYS A 33 35.71 14.28 -35.77
C CYS A 33 36.08 15.50 -36.62
N ASP A 34 37.15 16.18 -36.23
CA ASP A 34 37.50 17.51 -36.75
C ASP A 34 38.13 17.51 -38.16
N LYS A 35 38.25 16.33 -38.79
CA LYS A 35 38.88 16.12 -40.11
C LYS A 35 37.97 15.31 -41.04
N PRO A 36 37.97 15.60 -42.36
CA PRO A 36 37.20 14.82 -43.32
C PRO A 36 37.75 13.40 -43.44
N HIS A 37 36.89 12.41 -43.24
CA HIS A 37 37.20 11.00 -43.43
C HIS A 37 36.45 10.44 -44.65
N GLU A 38 37.15 9.66 -45.47
CA GLU A 38 36.51 8.77 -46.45
C GLU A 38 36.30 7.42 -45.77
N TRP A 39 35.10 6.86 -45.92
CA TRP A 39 34.77 5.52 -45.45
C TRP A 39 34.31 4.66 -46.61
N GLU A 40 34.62 3.36 -46.55
CA GLU A 40 34.08 2.33 -47.43
C GLU A 40 33.46 1.25 -46.56
N LEU A 41 32.19 0.94 -46.79
CA LEU A 41 31.50 -0.17 -46.14
C LEU A 41 31.38 -1.35 -47.12
N PHE A 42 31.70 -2.54 -46.65
CA PHE A 42 31.41 -3.80 -47.33
C PHE A 42 30.52 -4.62 -46.40
N TYR A 43 29.39 -5.11 -46.93
CA TYR A 43 28.51 -6.01 -46.19
C TYR A 43 28.38 -7.34 -46.96
N ASP A 44 28.46 -8.45 -46.21
CA ASP A 44 28.17 -9.80 -46.67
C ASP A 44 27.00 -10.33 -45.82
N SER A 45 25.99 -10.93 -46.45
CA SER A 45 24.64 -11.02 -45.87
C SER A 45 24.44 -12.03 -44.75
N ASP A 46 25.48 -12.76 -44.35
CA ASP A 46 25.28 -14.03 -43.66
C ASP A 46 26.07 -14.20 -42.34
N GLU A 47 26.77 -13.18 -41.81
CA GLU A 47 27.43 -13.27 -40.49
C GLU A 47 27.34 -11.96 -39.67
N TYR A 48 26.96 -12.11 -38.38
CA TYR A 48 26.90 -11.04 -37.39
C TYR A 48 28.31 -10.52 -37.07
N LEU A 49 28.47 -9.20 -37.08
CA LEU A 49 29.68 -8.48 -36.67
C LEU A 49 29.37 -7.71 -35.38
N GLU A 50 29.87 -8.19 -34.24
CA GLU A 50 29.95 -7.36 -33.03
C GLU A 50 31.27 -6.59 -33.06
N GLN A 51 31.18 -5.26 -32.90
CA GLN A 51 32.34 -4.40 -32.76
C GLN A 51 32.08 -3.46 -31.57
N GLU A 52 32.85 -3.64 -30.49
CA GLU A 52 32.84 -2.78 -29.31
C GLU A 52 33.65 -1.50 -29.55
N PHE A 53 33.13 -0.36 -29.11
CA PHE A 53 33.85 0.91 -29.07
C PHE A 53 33.80 1.46 -27.64
N ASP A 54 34.97 1.73 -27.06
CA ASP A 54 35.09 2.57 -25.87
C ASP A 54 34.93 4.04 -26.27
N VAL A 55 33.99 4.74 -25.65
CA VAL A 55 33.81 6.18 -25.80
C VAL A 55 33.78 6.80 -24.41
N GLU A 56 34.83 7.56 -24.09
CA GLU A 56 34.87 8.45 -22.92
C GLU A 56 33.99 9.68 -23.19
N ASP A 57 33.20 10.03 -22.17
CA ASP A 57 32.31 11.18 -22.04
C ASP A 57 30.99 11.21 -22.82
N GLY A 58 29.91 11.02 -22.04
CA GLY A 58 28.61 11.67 -22.19
C GLY A 58 27.84 11.42 -23.48
N VAL A 59 26.96 10.41 -23.48
CA VAL A 59 25.94 10.25 -24.52
C VAL A 59 24.55 10.26 -23.90
N GLU A 60 23.70 11.18 -24.36
CA GLU A 60 22.24 11.08 -24.22
C GLU A 60 21.65 10.29 -25.40
N PHE A 61 20.67 9.45 -25.10
CA PHE A 61 19.93 8.66 -26.08
C PHE A 61 18.62 9.37 -26.43
N ILE A 62 18.36 9.61 -27.71
CA ILE A 62 17.03 9.98 -28.20
C ILE A 62 16.46 8.78 -28.96
N THR A 63 15.39 8.21 -28.43
CA THR A 63 14.56 7.23 -29.12
C THR A 63 13.39 7.93 -29.79
N THR A 64 13.21 7.71 -31.10
CA THR A 64 11.98 8.08 -31.82
C THR A 64 11.37 6.80 -32.38
N GLU A 65 10.11 6.54 -32.03
CA GLU A 65 9.30 5.53 -32.71
C GLU A 65 8.77 6.11 -34.02
N VAL A 66 8.97 5.39 -35.12
CA VAL A 66 8.41 5.72 -36.43
C VAL A 66 7.36 4.68 -36.76
N GLU A 67 6.09 5.03 -36.57
CA GLU A 67 4.97 4.27 -37.12
C GLU A 67 4.82 4.66 -38.60
N ASP A 68 4.89 3.65 -39.48
CA ASP A 68 4.74 3.68 -40.95
C ASP A 68 5.96 3.99 -41.84
N MET A 69 6.20 3.07 -42.78
CA MET A 69 7.20 3.17 -43.86
C MET A 69 6.79 4.29 -44.84
N VAL A 70 7.51 5.41 -44.82
CA VAL A 70 7.43 6.44 -45.85
C VAL A 70 8.52 6.22 -46.90
N ASP A 71 8.14 6.29 -48.17
CA ASP A 71 9.00 6.15 -49.35
C ASP A 71 10.06 7.27 -49.37
N LEU A 72 11.34 6.91 -49.20
CA LEU A 72 12.47 7.84 -48.98
C LEU A 72 12.94 8.55 -50.26
N ASN A 73 12.09 9.39 -50.86
CA ASN A 73 12.49 10.29 -51.95
C ASN A 73 12.14 11.77 -51.73
N GLU A 74 11.67 12.16 -50.54
CA GLU A 74 11.47 13.58 -50.18
C GLU A 74 12.45 14.02 -49.09
N ASN A 75 12.96 15.25 -49.24
CA ASN A 75 13.91 15.86 -48.32
C ASN A 75 13.31 15.97 -46.91
N ILE A 76 13.77 15.11 -45.99
CA ILE A 76 13.43 15.22 -44.57
C ILE A 76 14.14 16.46 -44.02
N SER A 77 13.38 17.50 -43.72
CA SER A 77 13.82 18.64 -42.91
C SER A 77 13.59 18.29 -41.45
N ILE A 78 14.64 17.89 -40.74
CA ILE A 78 14.61 17.76 -39.28
C ILE A 78 14.88 19.16 -38.72
N ASP A 79 13.84 19.79 -38.18
CA ASP A 79 13.99 21.03 -37.42
C ASP A 79 14.50 20.67 -36.02
N ALA A 80 15.82 20.77 -35.84
CA ALA A 80 16.45 20.59 -34.54
C ALA A 80 16.36 21.91 -33.76
N THR A 81 15.20 22.15 -33.14
CA THR A 81 15.00 23.24 -32.20
C THR A 81 14.30 22.73 -30.94
N ASP A 82 15.11 22.19 -30.02
CA ASP A 82 14.93 22.35 -28.58
C ASP A 82 16.29 22.07 -27.93
N VAL A 83 17.23 22.99 -28.14
CA VAL A 83 18.34 23.16 -27.21
C VAL A 83 17.71 23.86 -26.03
N ILE A 84 17.47 23.13 -24.93
CA ILE A 84 17.06 23.71 -23.66
C ILE A 84 18.15 24.74 -23.32
N GLU A 85 17.84 26.03 -23.45
CA GLU A 85 18.73 27.07 -22.95
C GLU A 85 18.89 26.79 -21.45
N GLU A 86 20.12 26.50 -21.00
CA GLU A 86 20.44 26.44 -19.57
C GLU A 86 19.96 27.76 -18.96
N GLU A 87 18.83 27.71 -18.25
CA GLU A 87 18.37 28.83 -17.46
C GLU A 87 19.45 29.13 -16.43
N ASN A 88 20.26 30.16 -16.70
CA ASN A 88 21.39 30.61 -15.87
C ASN A 88 20.92 31.28 -14.55
N GLY A 89 19.84 30.77 -13.95
CA GLY A 89 19.23 31.28 -12.74
C GLY A 89 19.06 30.20 -11.67
N PRO A 90 18.69 30.61 -10.44
CA PRO A 90 18.40 29.66 -9.38
C PRO A 90 17.21 28.78 -9.76
N TRP A 91 17.33 27.47 -9.54
CA TRP A 91 16.26 26.52 -9.86
C TRP A 91 16.14 25.44 -8.79
N VAL A 92 14.94 24.87 -8.70
CA VAL A 92 14.63 23.63 -7.97
C VAL A 92 13.80 22.74 -8.87
N ARG A 93 13.91 21.43 -8.69
CA ARG A 93 13.13 20.45 -9.45
C ARG A 93 12.77 19.26 -8.59
N ILE A 94 11.49 18.91 -8.53
CA ILE A 94 11.01 17.66 -7.95
C ILE A 94 11.24 16.57 -9.01
N THR A 95 12.06 15.58 -8.68
CA THR A 95 12.36 14.44 -9.55
C THR A 95 11.52 13.21 -9.23
N TYR A 96 10.88 13.18 -8.06
CA TYR A 96 9.88 12.18 -7.68
C TYR A 96 9.01 12.73 -6.53
N PRO A 97 7.68 12.51 -6.51
CA PRO A 97 6.86 11.79 -7.51
C PRO A 97 6.86 12.47 -8.88
N GLU A 98 6.43 11.76 -9.92
CA GLU A 98 6.14 12.34 -11.24
C GLU A 98 4.70 12.88 -11.32
N GLU A 99 4.44 13.80 -12.25
CA GLU A 99 3.12 14.38 -12.49
C GLU A 99 2.07 13.29 -12.79
N GLY A 100 0.96 13.33 -12.07
CA GLY A 100 -0.15 12.37 -12.14
C GLY A 100 0.14 10.99 -11.52
N GLN A 101 1.34 10.75 -10.99
CA GLN A 101 1.72 9.44 -10.47
C GLN A 101 0.87 9.03 -9.26
N THR A 102 0.60 7.74 -9.12
CA THR A 102 0.08 7.15 -7.89
C THR A 102 1.22 6.57 -7.07
N VAL A 103 1.43 7.05 -5.85
CA VAL A 103 2.61 6.70 -5.04
C VAL A 103 2.27 6.19 -3.64
N PRO A 104 3.05 5.26 -3.10
CA PRO A 104 3.11 4.93 -1.68
C PRO A 104 3.07 6.11 -0.68
N ASN A 105 2.25 6.02 0.36
CA ASN A 105 2.28 6.85 1.56
C ASN A 105 2.92 6.06 2.73
N PRO A 106 4.00 6.55 3.39
CA PRO A 106 4.60 7.88 3.26
C PRO A 106 5.32 8.09 1.93
N VAL A 107 5.27 9.33 1.45
CA VAL A 107 5.87 9.75 0.18
C VAL A 107 7.27 10.26 0.45
N THR A 108 8.27 9.71 -0.23
CA THR A 108 9.63 10.27 -0.24
C THR A 108 9.79 11.11 -1.49
N PHE A 109 9.81 12.43 -1.34
CA PHE A 109 10.17 13.35 -2.41
C PHE A 109 11.68 13.26 -2.69
N THR A 110 12.07 13.21 -3.95
CA THR A 110 13.45 13.49 -4.38
C THR A 110 13.47 14.77 -5.19
N PHE A 111 14.53 15.54 -5.04
CA PHE A 111 14.63 16.83 -5.70
C PHE A 111 16.09 17.21 -5.99
N GLU A 112 16.25 18.08 -6.97
CA GLU A 112 17.52 18.66 -7.37
C GLU A 112 17.42 20.19 -7.30
N THR A 113 18.56 20.86 -7.10
CA THR A 113 18.63 22.32 -6.99
C THR A 113 19.89 22.86 -7.65
N SER A 114 19.87 24.14 -8.01
CA SER A 114 21.08 24.89 -8.35
C SER A 114 21.92 25.21 -7.11
N GLU A 115 23.15 25.70 -7.30
CA GLU A 115 24.09 26.03 -6.20
C GLU A 115 23.65 27.23 -5.35
N GLU A 116 22.81 28.11 -5.91
CA GLU A 116 22.29 29.29 -5.21
C GLU A 116 21.21 28.94 -4.17
N VAL A 117 20.60 27.77 -4.29
CA VAL A 117 19.57 27.26 -3.37
C VAL A 117 20.25 26.57 -2.19
N VAL A 118 20.11 27.16 -1.01
CA VAL A 118 20.72 26.67 0.25
C VAL A 118 19.71 25.85 1.06
N TRP A 119 18.44 26.23 1.02
CA TRP A 119 17.36 25.55 1.75
C TRP A 119 16.20 25.22 0.84
N VAL A 120 15.43 24.20 1.20
CA VAL A 120 14.17 23.90 0.54
C VAL A 120 13.01 23.77 1.52
N TRP A 121 11.81 24.08 1.02
CA TRP A 121 10.56 24.05 1.77
C TRP A 121 9.45 23.44 0.92
N PHE A 122 8.69 22.51 1.50
CA PHE A 122 7.59 21.81 0.84
C PHE A 122 6.27 22.27 1.45
N GLU A 123 5.31 22.57 0.57
CA GLU A 123 3.93 22.89 0.93
C GLU A 123 2.97 22.02 0.12
N CYS A 124 1.85 21.61 0.72
CA CYS A 124 0.75 20.97 0.02
C CYS A 124 -0.54 21.70 0.37
N GLU A 125 -1.26 22.22 -0.64
CA GLU A 125 -2.54 22.90 -0.42
C GLU A 125 -2.45 24.06 0.61
N GLY A 126 -1.31 24.74 0.66
CA GLY A 126 -1.02 25.82 1.61
C GLY A 126 -0.61 25.36 3.03
N TRP A 127 -0.42 24.06 3.24
CA TRP A 127 0.06 23.50 4.51
C TRP A 127 1.52 23.06 4.41
N PRO A 128 2.37 23.39 5.40
CA PRO A 128 3.77 22.98 5.38
C PRO A 128 3.92 21.48 5.66
N LEU A 129 4.81 20.82 4.90
CA LEU A 129 5.13 19.40 5.07
C LEU A 129 6.30 19.16 6.04
N GLN A 130 6.79 20.21 6.70
CA GLN A 130 7.83 20.15 7.73
C GLN A 130 7.74 21.38 8.65
N ASN A 131 8.44 21.32 9.80
CA ASN A 131 8.48 22.43 10.78
C ASN A 131 9.48 23.53 10.42
N ASP A 132 10.58 23.19 9.75
CA ASP A 132 11.67 24.11 9.38
C ASP A 132 12.21 23.75 7.98
N PRO A 133 12.67 24.73 7.17
CA PRO A 133 13.35 24.47 5.90
C PRO A 133 14.52 23.50 6.07
N ILE A 134 14.67 22.57 5.13
CA ILE A 134 15.73 21.55 5.15
C ILE A 134 16.87 21.95 4.22
N PRO A 135 18.13 21.56 4.49
CA PRO A 135 19.25 21.83 3.59
C PRO A 135 19.01 21.26 2.18
N ALA A 136 19.30 22.05 1.14
CA ALA A 136 19.10 21.64 -0.25
C ALA A 136 19.94 20.40 -0.63
N GLU A 137 21.16 20.31 -0.10
CA GLU A 137 22.08 19.17 -0.26
C GLU A 137 21.54 17.81 0.23
N ARG A 138 20.41 17.79 0.95
CA ARG A 138 19.76 16.53 1.37
C ARG A 138 19.15 15.77 0.18
N GLY A 139 18.71 16.48 -0.87
CA GLY A 139 18.12 15.91 -2.10
C GLY A 139 16.86 15.06 -1.92
N SER A 140 16.35 14.92 -0.70
CA SER A 140 15.15 14.13 -0.40
C SER A 140 14.45 14.53 0.90
N HIS A 141 13.13 14.31 0.95
CA HIS A 141 12.28 14.52 2.13
C HIS A 141 11.17 13.49 2.17
N THR A 142 10.88 12.91 3.34
CA THR A 142 9.78 11.94 3.49
C THR A 142 8.66 12.55 4.32
N TYR A 143 7.44 12.48 3.81
CA TYR A 143 6.24 12.98 4.47
C TYR A 143 5.10 11.96 4.45
N ARG A 144 4.39 11.83 5.58
CA ARG A 144 3.18 11.01 5.69
C ARG A 144 1.95 11.87 5.54
N PHE A 145 1.18 11.65 4.48
CA PHE A 145 -0.11 12.29 4.26
C PHE A 145 -1.18 11.64 5.14
N THR A 146 -1.98 12.46 5.83
CA THR A 146 -3.16 12.00 6.59
C THR A 146 -4.40 11.79 5.70
N GLY A 147 -4.44 12.41 4.51
CA GLY A 147 -5.47 12.14 3.50
C GLY A 147 -4.84 11.58 2.22
N VAL A 148 -5.18 10.35 1.89
CA VAL A 148 -4.71 9.60 0.71
C VAL A 148 -5.85 9.35 -0.28
N ASN A 149 -5.58 8.65 -1.38
CA ASN A 149 -6.55 8.25 -2.42
C ASN A 149 -7.26 9.44 -3.09
N ARG A 150 -6.60 10.59 -3.09
CA ARG A 150 -6.97 11.77 -3.87
C ARG A 150 -5.71 12.49 -4.34
N GLN A 151 -5.82 13.20 -5.46
CA GLN A 151 -4.74 14.03 -5.96
C GLN A 151 -4.34 15.09 -4.93
N ARG A 152 -3.04 15.34 -4.85
CA ARG A 152 -2.35 16.34 -4.03
C ARG A 152 -1.47 17.19 -4.92
N ASP A 153 -1.51 18.49 -4.70
CA ASP A 153 -0.64 19.44 -5.38
C ASP A 153 0.42 19.90 -4.36
N VAL A 154 1.69 19.65 -4.67
CA VAL A 154 2.84 19.93 -3.79
C VAL A 154 3.77 20.93 -4.46
N ILE A 155 4.14 21.97 -3.72
CA ILE A 155 5.06 23.01 -4.14
C ILE A 155 6.39 22.83 -3.39
N LEU A 156 7.49 22.77 -4.13
CA LEU A 156 8.86 22.86 -3.63
C LEU A 156 9.35 24.30 -3.81
N GLN A 157 9.78 24.94 -2.74
CA GLN A 157 10.38 26.27 -2.76
C GLN A 157 11.88 26.17 -2.46
N GLY A 158 12.72 26.66 -3.35
CA GLY A 158 14.16 26.86 -3.13
C GLY A 158 14.45 28.23 -2.54
N MET A 159 15.30 28.27 -1.51
CA MET A 159 15.63 29.49 -0.78
C MET A 159 17.13 29.77 -0.71
N ASP A 160 17.50 31.05 -0.69
CA ASP A 160 18.88 31.50 -0.49
C ASP A 160 19.36 31.38 0.98
N SER A 161 20.60 31.78 1.25
CA SER A 161 21.18 31.80 2.61
C SER A 161 20.45 32.71 3.62
N ASN A 162 19.64 33.66 3.15
CA ASN A 162 18.83 34.57 3.97
C ASN A 162 17.38 34.08 4.14
N ARG A 163 17.06 32.87 3.64
CA ARG A 163 15.71 32.27 3.62
C ARG A 163 14.71 33.04 2.74
N ASN A 164 15.17 33.75 1.71
CA ASN A 164 14.30 34.28 0.67
C ASN A 164 14.01 33.19 -0.36
N VAL A 165 12.74 33.01 -0.74
CA VAL A 165 12.37 32.12 -1.85
C VAL A 165 12.90 32.72 -3.17
N ILE A 166 13.69 31.94 -3.89
CA ILE A 166 14.35 32.33 -5.15
C ILE A 166 14.01 31.41 -6.33
N ALA A 167 13.41 30.25 -6.07
CA ALA A 167 12.98 29.29 -7.08
C ALA A 167 11.79 28.47 -6.57
N THR A 168 10.96 27.95 -7.49
CA THR A 168 9.83 27.08 -7.15
C THR A 168 9.62 26.01 -8.21
N ASP A 169 9.12 24.85 -7.79
CA ASP A 169 8.62 23.79 -8.65
C ASP A 169 7.34 23.18 -8.06
N GLU A 170 6.53 22.52 -8.88
CA GLU A 170 5.24 21.95 -8.48
C GLU A 170 5.04 20.56 -9.08
N VAL A 171 4.42 19.66 -8.32
CA VAL A 171 3.97 18.36 -8.82
C VAL A 171 2.60 18.01 -8.26
N SER A 172 1.75 17.45 -9.12
CA SER A 172 0.48 16.85 -8.73
C SER A 172 0.60 15.32 -8.74
N PHE A 173 0.20 14.64 -7.68
CA PHE A 173 0.22 13.17 -7.61
C PHE A 173 -0.84 12.63 -6.65
N THR A 174 -1.14 11.34 -6.68
CA THR A 174 -2.07 10.69 -5.75
C THR A 174 -1.31 9.81 -4.77
N PRO A 175 -1.07 10.25 -3.51
CA PRO A 175 -0.61 9.35 -2.48
C PRO A 175 -1.71 8.32 -2.24
N VAL A 176 -1.38 7.05 -2.48
CA VAL A 176 -2.18 5.92 -2.05
C VAL A 176 -1.55 5.35 -0.80
N ASN A 177 -2.37 4.69 0.00
CA ASN A 177 -1.81 3.86 1.05
C ASN A 177 -0.95 2.75 0.40
N SER A 178 0.38 2.90 0.44
CA SER A 178 1.27 1.77 0.15
C SER A 178 1.13 0.79 1.28
N GLY A 179 0.22 -0.16 1.09
CA GLY A 179 0.00 -1.22 2.04
C GLY A 179 -0.37 -0.68 3.42
N CYS A 180 -1.65 -0.36 3.61
CA CYS A 180 -2.30 -0.65 4.90
C CYS A 180 -2.34 -2.16 5.11
N ARG A 181 -1.16 -2.79 5.05
CA ARG A 181 -0.95 -4.20 5.08
C ARG A 181 -0.35 -4.47 6.43
N VAL A 182 -1.14 -5.07 7.30
CA VAL A 182 -0.60 -5.61 8.55
C VAL A 182 0.48 -6.62 8.16
N PRO A 183 1.70 -6.54 8.72
CA PRO A 183 2.77 -7.45 8.40
C PRO A 183 2.35 -8.90 8.60
N ASP A 184 2.92 -9.78 7.80
CA ASP A 184 2.65 -11.19 7.92
C ASP A 184 3.17 -11.77 9.25
N VAL A 185 2.48 -12.78 9.77
CA VAL A 185 2.70 -13.40 11.08
C VAL A 185 2.52 -14.92 11.00
N PRO A 186 3.20 -15.71 11.86
CA PRO A 186 3.10 -17.16 11.81
C PRO A 186 1.76 -17.69 12.31
N GLY A 187 1.46 -18.95 11.98
CA GLY A 187 0.28 -19.66 12.49
C GLY A 187 -1.01 -19.29 11.75
N PHE A 188 -2.17 -19.57 12.35
CA PHE A 188 -3.45 -19.22 11.74
C PHE A 188 -3.65 -17.70 11.60
N ASN A 189 -2.96 -16.92 12.42
CA ASN A 189 -2.92 -15.47 12.34
C ASN A 189 -2.50 -14.97 10.94
N HIS A 190 -1.63 -15.70 10.21
CA HIS A 190 -1.29 -15.43 8.80
C HIS A 190 -2.56 -15.19 7.96
N TYR A 191 -3.49 -16.14 8.04
CA TYR A 191 -4.72 -16.14 7.26
C TYR A 191 -5.70 -15.05 7.69
N THR A 192 -5.72 -14.77 8.99
CA THR A 192 -6.50 -13.65 9.54
C THR A 192 -5.98 -12.33 9.01
N ILE A 193 -4.67 -12.12 9.02
CA ILE A 193 -4.01 -10.94 8.48
C ILE A 193 -4.20 -10.84 6.95
N SER A 194 -4.10 -11.95 6.22
CA SER A 194 -4.37 -11.99 4.78
C SER A 194 -5.80 -11.56 4.45
N ALA A 195 -6.81 -12.00 5.22
CA ALA A 195 -8.18 -11.53 5.06
C ALA A 195 -8.33 -10.03 5.36
N ILE A 196 -7.70 -9.51 6.43
CA ILE A 196 -7.73 -8.07 6.76
C ILE A 196 -7.09 -7.22 5.67
N ASN A 197 -6.02 -7.72 5.06
CA ASN A 197 -5.22 -7.04 4.05
C ASN A 197 -5.87 -7.05 2.65
N ASP A 198 -6.93 -7.84 2.44
CA ASP A 198 -7.70 -7.81 1.21
C ASP A 198 -8.57 -6.56 1.17
N THR A 199 -8.00 -5.47 0.66
CA THR A 199 -8.69 -4.19 0.49
C THR A 199 -9.70 -4.21 -0.65
N THR A 200 -9.75 -5.27 -1.46
CA THR A 200 -10.79 -5.43 -2.49
C THR A 200 -12.09 -5.93 -1.87
N LEU A 201 -11.99 -6.82 -0.86
CA LEU A 201 -13.12 -7.30 -0.09
C LEU A 201 -13.50 -6.36 1.05
N TYR A 202 -12.49 -5.80 1.74
CA TYR A 202 -12.66 -4.93 2.91
C TYR A 202 -11.93 -3.61 2.72
N PRO A 203 -12.40 -2.77 1.79
CA PRO A 203 -11.87 -1.44 1.60
C PRO A 203 -12.04 -0.63 2.88
N LYS A 204 -11.01 0.12 3.22
CA LYS A 204 -10.91 0.89 4.48
C LYS A 204 -11.20 2.35 4.21
N ASP A 205 -12.19 2.59 3.37
CA ASP A 205 -12.54 3.89 2.77
C ASP A 205 -13.97 4.34 3.09
N GLY A 206 -14.71 3.52 3.83
CA GLY A 206 -16.06 3.83 4.31
C GLY A 206 -17.17 3.26 3.44
N THR A 207 -16.81 2.46 2.43
CA THR A 207 -17.75 1.75 1.56
C THR A 207 -18.77 0.93 2.36
N TYR A 208 -18.33 0.30 3.45
CA TYR A 208 -19.17 -0.53 4.31
C TYR A 208 -19.35 0.12 5.68
N PRO A 209 -20.34 0.99 5.89
CA PRO A 209 -20.46 1.75 7.12
C PRO A 209 -20.74 0.84 8.33
N TYR A 210 -20.26 1.28 9.49
CA TYR A 210 -20.63 0.66 10.76
C TYR A 210 -22.12 0.87 11.03
N CYS A 211 -22.81 -0.22 11.35
CA CYS A 211 -24.22 -0.23 11.71
C CYS A 211 -24.39 -0.76 13.13
N TRP A 212 -24.84 0.10 14.03
CA TRP A 212 -25.33 -0.28 15.36
C TRP A 212 -26.61 0.51 15.63
N SER A 213 -27.75 -0.16 15.83
CA SER A 213 -28.95 0.50 16.33
C SER A 213 -29.23 0.12 17.77
N TYR A 214 -29.32 1.12 18.63
CA TYR A 214 -29.77 0.95 20.02
C TYR A 214 -31.31 0.94 20.11
N TYR A 215 -32.02 1.42 19.07
CA TYR A 215 -33.46 1.72 19.10
C TYR A 215 -34.27 1.17 17.90
N GLY A 216 -33.84 0.08 17.26
CA GLY A 216 -34.71 -0.69 16.34
C GLY A 216 -34.72 -0.25 14.87
N ASP A 217 -33.84 0.67 14.46
CA ASP A 217 -33.53 0.84 13.03
C ASP A 217 -32.65 -0.32 12.55
N THR A 218 -32.93 -0.84 11.36
CA THR A 218 -32.50 -2.17 10.92
C THR A 218 -31.03 -2.24 10.50
N CYS A 219 -30.12 -2.41 11.47
CA CYS A 219 -28.95 -3.28 11.27
C CYS A 219 -29.44 -4.72 11.37
N GLY A 220 -30.25 -5.17 10.41
CA GLY A 220 -31.33 -6.11 10.72
C GLY A 220 -31.68 -7.03 9.57
N GLY A 221 -30.84 -8.04 9.37
CA GLY A 221 -31.01 -9.16 8.45
C GLY A 221 -29.73 -9.96 8.30
N ASN A 222 -28.59 -9.27 8.39
CA ASN A 222 -27.28 -9.75 7.93
C ASN A 222 -26.26 -9.98 9.05
N TRP A 223 -26.71 -9.92 10.31
CA TRP A 223 -25.88 -10.18 11.51
C TRP A 223 -24.58 -9.33 11.57
N GLY A 224 -24.56 -8.22 10.82
CA GLY A 224 -23.42 -7.32 10.67
C GLY A 224 -22.23 -7.90 9.91
N GLN A 225 -22.48 -8.87 9.02
CA GLN A 225 -21.54 -9.29 7.99
C GLN A 225 -21.69 -8.43 6.74
N ILE A 226 -20.57 -8.10 6.13
CA ILE A 226 -20.49 -7.33 4.89
C ILE A 226 -20.88 -8.22 3.73
N HIS A 227 -20.25 -9.40 3.66
CA HIS A 227 -20.45 -10.39 2.62
C HIS A 227 -21.15 -11.64 3.16
N ASP A 228 -21.67 -12.47 2.26
CA ASP A 228 -22.26 -13.75 2.63
C ASP A 228 -21.25 -14.65 3.35
N GLY A 229 -21.65 -15.13 4.53
CA GLY A 229 -20.90 -16.06 5.36
C GLY A 229 -21.18 -17.50 4.97
N TYR A 230 -20.16 -18.19 4.45
CA TYR A 230 -20.20 -19.61 4.15
C TYR A 230 -19.26 -20.39 5.07
N TYR A 231 -19.70 -21.56 5.52
CA TYR A 231 -18.89 -22.48 6.30
C TYR A 231 -19.20 -23.93 5.95
N ALA A 232 -18.15 -24.74 5.78
CA ALA A 232 -18.26 -26.14 5.36
C ALA A 232 -19.20 -26.35 4.15
N GLY A 233 -19.17 -25.42 3.19
CA GLY A 233 -19.98 -25.45 1.96
C GLY A 233 -21.44 -25.00 2.14
N GLU A 234 -21.85 -24.62 3.35
CA GLU A 234 -23.20 -24.14 3.65
C GLU A 234 -23.24 -22.62 3.77
N PHE A 235 -24.33 -22.03 3.28
CA PHE A 235 -24.64 -20.62 3.47
C PHE A 235 -25.27 -20.42 4.85
N LEU A 236 -24.64 -19.61 5.70
CA LEU A 236 -25.07 -19.43 7.10
C LEU A 236 -25.57 -18.02 7.39
N PHE A 237 -24.92 -16.99 6.82
CA PHE A 237 -25.20 -15.61 7.14
C PHE A 237 -25.32 -14.78 5.86
N PRO A 238 -26.42 -14.05 5.64
CA PRO A 238 -26.50 -13.11 4.53
C PRO A 238 -25.61 -11.90 4.77
N GLY A 239 -24.96 -11.39 3.72
CA GLY A 239 -24.19 -10.14 3.75
C GLY A 239 -25.07 -8.91 3.58
N GLY A 240 -24.70 -7.80 4.22
CA GLY A 240 -25.50 -6.58 4.29
C GLY A 240 -24.93 -5.32 3.68
N ASN A 241 -23.68 -5.34 3.21
CA ASN A 241 -22.92 -4.13 2.85
C ASN A 241 -22.85 -3.08 3.98
N ASP A 242 -23.13 -3.49 5.21
CA ASP A 242 -22.85 -2.79 6.45
C ASP A 242 -22.07 -3.74 7.35
N CYS A 243 -21.49 -3.22 8.43
CA CYS A 243 -20.78 -4.09 9.35
C CYS A 243 -21.07 -3.79 10.82
N PHE A 244 -20.93 -4.84 11.62
CA PHE A 244 -20.98 -4.79 13.08
C PHE A 244 -19.77 -5.52 13.63
N CYS A 245 -19.27 -5.11 14.79
CA CYS A 245 -17.98 -5.57 15.29
C CYS A 245 -17.88 -7.11 15.43
N SER A 246 -18.87 -7.77 16.03
CA SER A 246 -18.84 -9.23 16.23
C SER A 246 -19.13 -10.00 14.94
N GLY A 247 -20.06 -9.51 14.10
CA GLY A 247 -20.37 -10.08 12.79
C GLY A 247 -19.17 -10.04 11.85
N HIS A 248 -18.54 -8.88 11.71
CA HIS A 248 -17.37 -8.66 10.87
C HIS A 248 -16.16 -9.49 11.33
N THR A 249 -15.90 -9.55 12.63
CA THR A 249 -14.79 -10.40 13.13
C THR A 249 -15.05 -11.89 12.90
N LEU A 250 -16.31 -12.34 13.00
CA LEU A 250 -16.67 -13.72 12.62
C LEU A 250 -16.46 -13.95 11.12
N GLU A 251 -16.88 -13.01 10.28
CA GLU A 251 -16.68 -13.07 8.84
C GLU A 251 -15.20 -13.20 8.49
N ILE A 252 -14.33 -12.41 9.12
CA ILE A 252 -12.87 -12.50 8.94
C ILE A 252 -12.35 -13.90 9.35
N PHE A 253 -12.84 -14.49 10.43
CA PHE A 253 -12.49 -15.87 10.83
C PHE A 253 -12.90 -16.90 9.77
N LEU A 254 -14.13 -16.83 9.27
CA LEU A 254 -14.61 -17.73 8.22
C LEU A 254 -13.80 -17.56 6.93
N ARG A 255 -13.47 -16.31 6.56
CA ARG A 255 -12.64 -16.00 5.39
C ARG A 255 -11.21 -16.50 5.56
N ALA A 256 -10.60 -16.31 6.73
CA ALA A 256 -9.27 -16.82 7.04
C ALA A 256 -9.20 -18.33 6.83
N TYR A 257 -10.23 -19.06 7.27
CA TYR A 257 -10.28 -20.50 7.03
C TYR A 257 -10.41 -20.86 5.54
N GLN A 258 -11.22 -20.13 4.78
CA GLN A 258 -11.32 -20.32 3.32
C GLN A 258 -9.99 -20.06 2.60
N ILE A 259 -9.22 -19.05 3.03
CA ILE A 259 -7.88 -18.79 2.49
C ILE A 259 -6.97 -19.99 2.79
N TRP A 260 -6.95 -20.48 4.04
CA TRP A 260 -6.19 -21.67 4.40
C TRP A 260 -6.59 -22.90 3.58
N GLN A 261 -7.90 -23.12 3.38
CA GLN A 261 -8.40 -24.23 2.57
C GLN A 261 -7.89 -24.14 1.13
N ASN A 262 -7.99 -22.97 0.51
CA ASN A 262 -7.54 -22.74 -0.85
C ASN A 262 -6.03 -22.97 -1.01
N GLU A 263 -5.21 -22.46 -0.10
CA GLU A 263 -3.76 -22.63 -0.15
C GLU A 263 -3.30 -24.07 0.08
N ASN A 264 -4.07 -24.85 0.84
CA ASN A 264 -3.74 -26.24 1.18
C ASN A 264 -4.49 -27.27 0.32
N GLY A 265 -5.23 -26.83 -0.70
CA GLY A 265 -6.00 -27.71 -1.58
C GLY A 265 -7.12 -28.49 -0.86
N VAL A 266 -7.63 -27.95 0.24
CA VAL A 266 -8.73 -28.52 1.03
C VAL A 266 -10.07 -28.02 0.49
N SER A 267 -11.07 -28.89 0.43
CA SER A 267 -12.42 -28.52 -0.02
C SER A 267 -13.04 -27.49 0.91
N GLN A 268 -13.75 -26.50 0.38
CA GLN A 268 -14.56 -25.57 1.18
C GLN A 268 -15.68 -26.24 1.97
N SER A 269 -16.04 -27.49 1.61
CA SER A 269 -16.97 -28.33 2.36
C SER A 269 -16.35 -29.03 3.58
N THR A 270 -15.03 -28.94 3.77
CA THR A 270 -14.35 -29.53 4.91
C THR A 270 -14.52 -28.64 6.14
N PRO A 271 -15.01 -29.16 7.28
CA PRO A 271 -15.10 -28.38 8.52
C PRO A 271 -13.73 -28.18 9.19
N PHE A 272 -13.60 -27.06 9.92
CA PHE A 272 -12.40 -26.72 10.69
C PHE A 272 -12.14 -27.78 11.77
N THR A 273 -10.95 -28.39 11.74
CA THR A 273 -10.60 -29.49 12.64
C THR A 273 -9.21 -29.29 13.25
N VAL A 274 -9.09 -29.49 14.56
CA VAL A 274 -7.84 -29.47 15.32
C VAL A 274 -7.81 -30.68 16.25
N GLY A 275 -6.94 -31.65 15.98
CA GLY A 275 -6.87 -32.88 16.75
C GLY A 275 -8.18 -33.67 16.63
N SER A 276 -8.81 -33.99 17.76
CA SER A 276 -10.12 -34.65 17.81
C SER A 276 -11.32 -33.68 17.80
N HIS A 277 -11.06 -32.37 17.70
CA HIS A 277 -12.09 -31.35 17.75
C HIS A 277 -12.44 -30.87 16.34
N THR A 278 -13.72 -30.92 15.99
CA THR A 278 -14.25 -30.45 14.72
C THR A 278 -15.35 -29.43 15.00
N LEU A 279 -15.20 -28.23 14.47
CA LEU A 279 -16.23 -27.20 14.52
C LEU A 279 -17.29 -27.53 13.46
N THR A 280 -18.49 -27.90 13.87
CA THR A 280 -19.55 -28.31 12.96
C THR A 280 -20.31 -27.11 12.39
N VAL A 281 -21.12 -27.32 11.35
CA VAL A 281 -22.02 -26.28 10.83
C VAL A 281 -23.00 -25.82 11.91
N ASP A 282 -23.56 -26.76 12.69
CA ASP A 282 -24.52 -26.44 13.75
C ASP A 282 -23.90 -25.56 14.84
N ASP A 283 -22.62 -25.75 15.17
CA ASP A 283 -21.91 -24.91 16.14
C ASP A 283 -21.83 -23.45 15.66
N VAL A 284 -21.56 -23.26 14.36
CA VAL A 284 -21.38 -21.94 13.74
C VAL A 284 -22.72 -21.28 13.42
N ASN A 285 -23.72 -22.03 12.99
CA ASN A 285 -25.03 -21.54 12.57
C ASN A 285 -25.90 -21.15 13.78
N ILE A 286 -25.56 -20.06 14.44
CA ILE A 286 -26.25 -19.54 15.64
C ILE A 286 -26.19 -20.54 16.84
N GLY A 287 -25.42 -21.62 16.72
CA GLY A 287 -25.17 -22.61 17.77
C GLY A 287 -24.17 -22.14 18.83
N GLU A 288 -23.66 -23.08 19.64
CA GLU A 288 -22.91 -22.75 20.86
C GLU A 288 -21.65 -21.92 20.58
N PHE A 289 -20.88 -22.25 19.53
CA PHE A 289 -19.72 -21.45 19.13
C PHE A 289 -20.10 -20.00 18.82
N TYR A 290 -21.16 -19.78 18.03
CA TYR A 290 -21.65 -18.44 17.72
C TYR A 290 -22.13 -17.68 18.96
N GLN A 291 -22.85 -18.34 19.88
CA GLN A 291 -23.32 -17.70 21.12
C GLN A 291 -22.14 -17.25 22.00
N HIS A 292 -21.08 -18.06 22.08
CA HIS A 292 -19.84 -17.65 22.75
C HIS A 292 -19.15 -16.50 22.02
N TRP A 293 -19.11 -16.52 20.68
CA TRP A 293 -18.47 -15.48 19.86
C TRP A 293 -19.08 -14.10 20.06
N GLN A 294 -20.42 -14.00 20.07
CA GLN A 294 -21.14 -12.71 20.05
C GLN A 294 -20.90 -11.83 21.28
N GLY A 295 -20.49 -12.42 22.42
CA GLY A 295 -20.02 -11.75 23.64
C GLY A 295 -20.31 -10.25 23.79
N PHE A 296 -21.37 -9.90 24.54
CA PHE A 296 -21.79 -8.50 24.73
C PHE A 296 -21.66 -8.00 26.19
N GLY A 297 -21.14 -6.76 26.34
CA GLY A 297 -21.19 -5.98 27.58
C GLY A 297 -20.16 -6.36 28.64
N VAL A 298 -20.22 -5.67 29.79
CA VAL A 298 -19.43 -5.98 30.99
C VAL A 298 -19.89 -7.31 31.59
N ALA A 299 -19.41 -8.43 31.04
CA ALA A 299 -19.61 -9.76 31.60
C ALA A 299 -18.51 -10.73 31.12
N SER A 300 -18.08 -11.62 32.02
CA SER A 300 -16.85 -12.40 31.92
C SER A 300 -16.97 -13.77 31.23
N THR A 301 -17.97 -14.00 30.37
CA THR A 301 -18.30 -15.39 29.95
C THR A 301 -18.40 -15.65 28.45
N ALA A 302 -18.72 -14.66 27.62
CA ALA A 302 -18.81 -14.85 26.16
C ALA A 302 -17.81 -13.93 25.46
N SER A 303 -16.92 -14.53 24.67
CA SER A 303 -15.91 -13.89 23.83
C SER A 303 -15.48 -14.87 22.73
N SER A 304 -14.88 -14.36 21.66
CA SER A 304 -14.15 -15.14 20.66
C SER A 304 -13.13 -16.09 21.32
N ALA A 305 -12.39 -15.63 22.32
CA ALA A 305 -11.47 -16.47 23.11
C ALA A 305 -12.18 -17.66 23.76
N ASN A 306 -13.34 -17.43 24.39
CA ASN A 306 -14.14 -18.48 24.99
C ASN A 306 -14.74 -19.43 23.94
N ALA A 307 -15.17 -18.90 22.79
CA ALA A 307 -15.68 -19.71 21.67
C ALA A 307 -14.61 -20.69 21.16
N PHE A 308 -13.36 -20.24 21.03
CA PHE A 308 -12.25 -21.09 20.60
C PHE A 308 -11.90 -22.18 21.62
N GLU A 309 -11.85 -21.84 22.90
CA GLU A 309 -11.60 -22.81 23.97
C GLU A 309 -12.73 -23.84 24.06
N TYR A 310 -13.99 -23.39 24.00
CA TYR A 310 -15.18 -24.25 23.98
C TYR A 310 -15.13 -25.26 22.84
N ALA A 311 -14.82 -24.80 21.62
CA ALA A 311 -14.73 -25.67 20.45
C ALA A 311 -13.42 -26.50 20.40
N GLY A 312 -12.44 -26.24 21.28
CA GLY A 312 -11.15 -26.94 21.27
C GLY A 312 -10.28 -26.60 20.05
N ILE A 313 -10.52 -25.45 19.40
CA ILE A 313 -9.82 -25.01 18.18
C ILE A 313 -8.84 -23.85 18.42
N GLY A 314 -8.71 -23.42 19.67
CA GLY A 314 -7.81 -22.35 20.07
C GLY A 314 -7.70 -22.23 21.57
N GLN A 315 -7.16 -21.10 22.02
CA GLN A 315 -6.90 -20.84 23.44
C GLN A 315 -7.11 -19.37 23.79
N ASN A 316 -7.38 -19.12 25.07
CA ASN A 316 -7.33 -17.78 25.65
C ASN A 316 -5.89 -17.40 26.05
N ILE A 317 -5.47 -16.19 25.72
CA ILE A 317 -4.19 -15.60 26.12
C ILE A 317 -4.43 -14.66 27.31
N TYR A 318 -4.13 -15.18 28.50
CA TYR A 318 -4.28 -14.45 29.77
C TYR A 318 -3.26 -13.31 29.92
N LYS A 319 -3.54 -12.38 30.85
CA LYS A 319 -2.80 -11.12 31.06
C LYS A 319 -1.31 -11.31 31.30
N GLU A 320 -0.93 -12.36 32.03
CA GLU A 320 0.46 -12.75 32.29
C GLU A 320 1.23 -13.16 31.02
N ASN A 321 0.53 -13.44 29.92
CA ASN A 321 1.10 -13.89 28.65
C ASN A 321 0.88 -12.88 27.51
N TRP A 322 0.54 -11.62 27.81
CA TRP A 322 0.29 -10.59 26.78
C TRP A 322 1.49 -10.29 25.87
N ASP A 323 2.70 -10.62 26.30
CA ASP A 323 3.90 -10.53 25.46
C ASP A 323 3.92 -11.57 24.33
N SER A 324 3.06 -12.59 24.40
CA SER A 324 2.92 -13.62 23.37
C SER A 324 1.84 -13.31 22.33
N VAL A 325 1.06 -12.22 22.52
CA VAL A 325 -0.03 -11.80 21.63
C VAL A 325 0.55 -11.37 20.27
N LEU A 326 -0.13 -11.75 19.20
CA LEU A 326 0.29 -11.53 17.81
C LEU A 326 -0.79 -10.76 17.06
N PRO A 327 -0.42 -9.94 16.05
CA PRO A 327 -1.36 -9.46 15.07
C PRO A 327 -2.26 -10.60 14.57
N GLY A 328 -3.57 -10.38 14.44
CA GLY A 328 -4.51 -11.41 14.03
C GLY A 328 -5.18 -12.19 15.18
N ASP A 329 -4.75 -12.03 16.44
CA ASP A 329 -5.51 -12.59 17.57
C ASP A 329 -6.86 -11.88 17.72
N TYR A 330 -7.92 -12.62 18.04
CA TYR A 330 -9.26 -12.05 18.20
C TYR A 330 -9.42 -11.53 19.62
N VAL A 331 -10.04 -10.37 19.79
CA VAL A 331 -10.14 -9.70 21.08
C VAL A 331 -11.57 -9.25 21.32
N ASN A 332 -12.11 -9.59 22.49
CA ASN A 332 -13.28 -8.90 23.03
C ASN A 332 -12.82 -7.97 24.15
N LEU A 333 -13.08 -6.69 24.00
CA LEU A 333 -12.75 -5.67 24.99
C LEU A 333 -14.02 -5.06 25.59
N SER A 334 -13.93 -4.63 26.85
CA SER A 334 -14.96 -3.85 27.53
C SER A 334 -14.43 -2.47 27.91
N ARG A 335 -15.33 -1.49 27.97
CA ARG A 335 -15.01 -0.11 28.34
C ARG A 335 -15.65 0.27 29.68
N THR A 336 -15.07 1.26 30.37
CA THR A 336 -15.64 1.86 31.59
C THR A 336 -17.02 2.49 31.37
N THR A 337 -17.38 2.78 30.12
CA THR A 337 -18.71 3.26 29.71
C THR A 337 -19.77 2.15 29.67
N GLY A 338 -19.40 0.89 29.91
CA GLY A 338 -20.30 -0.27 29.87
C GLY A 338 -20.51 -0.86 28.47
N THR A 339 -19.81 -0.34 27.44
CA THR A 339 -19.86 -0.89 26.07
C THR A 339 -18.77 -1.93 25.83
N GLY A 340 -19.03 -2.88 24.93
CA GLY A 340 -18.06 -3.87 24.47
C GLY A 340 -17.62 -3.61 23.03
N HIS A 341 -16.62 -4.34 22.56
CA HIS A 341 -16.21 -4.37 21.14
C HIS A 341 -15.54 -5.70 20.81
N SER A 342 -15.87 -6.28 19.65
CA SER A 342 -15.13 -7.42 19.09
C SER A 342 -14.18 -6.91 18.02
N VAL A 343 -12.90 -7.21 18.17
CA VAL A 343 -11.82 -6.65 17.35
C VAL A 343 -10.76 -7.71 17.06
N ILE A 344 -9.84 -7.40 16.15
CA ILE A 344 -8.67 -8.22 15.86
C ILE A 344 -7.44 -7.40 16.23
N PHE A 345 -6.62 -7.92 17.12
CA PHE A 345 -5.41 -7.27 17.61
C PHE A 345 -4.43 -7.00 16.47
N ILE A 346 -3.81 -5.82 16.46
CA ILE A 346 -2.71 -5.47 15.55
C ILE A 346 -1.42 -5.29 16.35
N GLU A 347 -1.41 -4.37 17.32
CA GLU A 347 -0.22 -4.11 18.13
C GLU A 347 -0.58 -3.49 19.48
N TRP A 348 0.35 -3.56 20.42
CA TRP A 348 0.25 -2.86 21.69
C TRP A 348 0.69 -1.41 21.53
N ILE A 349 0.02 -0.51 22.23
CA ILE A 349 0.54 0.85 22.45
C ILE A 349 1.37 0.79 23.71
N GLU A 350 2.66 1.11 23.60
CA GLU A 350 3.60 1.05 24.71
C GLU A 350 4.19 2.43 25.05
N GLU A 351 4.22 2.76 26.34
CA GLU A 351 4.86 3.95 26.88
C GLU A 351 5.73 3.58 28.08
N GLY A 352 7.00 3.96 28.05
CA GLY A 352 7.94 3.62 29.13
C GLY A 352 8.06 2.10 29.39
N GLY A 353 7.86 1.28 28.36
CA GLY A 353 7.89 -0.19 28.47
C GLY A 353 6.64 -0.81 29.11
N ARG A 354 5.56 -0.03 29.32
CA ARG A 354 4.24 -0.54 29.74
C ARG A 354 3.28 -0.52 28.57
N LYS A 355 2.47 -1.58 28.45
CA LYS A 355 1.29 -1.61 27.57
C LYS A 355 0.23 -0.67 28.16
N VAL A 356 -0.07 0.40 27.44
CA VAL A 356 -1.02 1.45 27.83
C VAL A 356 -2.28 1.48 26.95
N GLY A 357 -2.34 0.62 25.95
CA GLY A 357 -3.46 0.51 25.03
C GLY A 357 -3.18 -0.52 23.95
N LEU A 358 -4.07 -0.61 22.98
CA LEU A 358 -3.91 -1.47 21.81
C LEU A 358 -4.41 -0.77 20.55
N ARG A 359 -3.80 -1.15 19.44
CA ARG A 359 -4.32 -0.93 18.10
C ARG A 359 -4.95 -2.21 17.59
N TYR A 360 -6.09 -2.08 16.94
CA TYR A 360 -6.85 -3.21 16.44
C TYR A 360 -7.52 -2.88 15.10
N TYR A 361 -7.94 -3.92 14.38
CA TYR A 361 -8.82 -3.87 13.23
C TYR A 361 -10.22 -4.34 13.63
N SER A 362 -11.27 -3.63 13.19
CA SER A 362 -12.66 -4.06 13.36
C SER A 362 -13.56 -3.26 12.43
N CYS A 363 -14.86 -3.46 12.54
CA CYS A 363 -15.85 -2.51 12.07
C CYS A 363 -16.05 -1.43 13.16
N ASN A 364 -15.74 -0.17 12.86
CA ASN A 364 -15.75 0.94 13.82
C ASN A 364 -16.70 2.07 13.40
N THR A 365 -17.28 2.78 14.37
CA THR A 365 -18.02 4.02 14.12
C THR A 365 -17.17 5.10 13.45
N SER A 366 -15.87 5.07 13.72
CA SER A 366 -14.82 5.88 13.11
C SER A 366 -13.50 5.13 13.26
N GLY A 367 -12.69 5.11 12.22
CA GLY A 367 -11.38 4.47 12.24
C GLY A 367 -10.48 4.93 11.10
N ASP A 368 -9.22 4.49 11.11
CA ASP A 368 -8.23 4.85 10.11
C ASP A 368 -8.30 3.87 8.93
N SER A 369 -8.01 4.40 7.75
CA SER A 369 -7.80 3.57 6.57
C SER A 369 -6.55 2.67 6.72
N CYS A 370 -5.62 3.05 7.59
CA CYS A 370 -4.31 2.42 7.81
C CYS A 370 -3.99 2.33 9.31
N PRO A 371 -3.16 1.37 9.76
CA PRO A 371 -2.55 1.45 11.07
C PRO A 371 -1.49 2.56 11.03
N ASP A 372 -1.89 3.81 11.27
CA ASP A 372 -1.00 4.96 11.22
C ASP A 372 -0.34 5.18 12.60
N PRO A 373 0.97 4.92 12.79
CA PRO A 373 1.64 5.19 14.06
C PRO A 373 1.65 6.67 14.46
N ASP A 374 1.42 7.60 13.51
CA ASP A 374 1.55 9.04 13.69
C ASP A 374 0.20 9.76 13.98
N ASP A 375 -0.95 9.08 13.80
CA ASP A 375 -2.28 9.52 14.29
C ASP A 375 -2.88 8.52 15.29
N PRO A 376 -2.41 8.51 16.55
CA PRO A 376 -2.89 7.57 17.57
C PRO A 376 -4.31 7.88 18.06
N GLU A 377 -4.90 9.03 17.72
CA GLU A 377 -6.18 9.49 18.28
C GLU A 377 -7.34 9.51 17.27
N ASN A 378 -7.07 9.40 15.98
CA ASN A 378 -8.05 9.04 14.95
C ASN A 378 -9.29 9.96 14.96
N ARG A 379 -9.03 11.26 14.88
CA ARG A 379 -10.06 12.30 15.02
C ARG A 379 -10.83 12.59 13.72
N THR A 380 -10.45 11.97 12.61
CA THR A 380 -11.05 12.16 11.27
C THR A 380 -11.54 10.86 10.62
N GLY A 381 -11.75 9.81 11.43
CA GLY A 381 -11.92 8.45 10.94
C GLY A 381 -13.17 8.17 10.11
N ILE A 382 -13.02 7.15 9.27
CA ILE A 382 -13.99 6.55 8.37
C ILE A 382 -14.85 5.53 9.13
N SER A 383 -16.17 5.53 8.93
CA SER A 383 -17.06 4.50 9.49
C SER A 383 -16.93 3.19 8.70
N GLY A 384 -16.82 2.05 9.38
CA GLY A 384 -16.70 0.73 8.73
C GLY A 384 -15.43 -0.05 9.07
N PRO A 385 -15.00 -0.99 8.20
CA PRO A 385 -13.76 -1.75 8.34
C PRO A 385 -12.56 -0.81 8.39
N SER A 386 -11.89 -0.76 9.54
CA SER A 386 -10.86 0.24 9.78
C SER A 386 -9.99 -0.16 10.96
N PHE A 387 -8.86 0.53 11.11
CA PHE A 387 -7.99 0.42 12.27
C PHE A 387 -8.40 1.45 13.33
N LYS A 388 -8.25 1.10 14.61
CA LYS A 388 -8.47 2.06 15.68
C LYS A 388 -7.51 1.77 16.83
N THR A 389 -7.09 2.84 17.49
CA THR A 389 -6.26 2.79 18.69
C THR A 389 -7.13 3.16 19.89
N GLU A 390 -7.09 2.36 20.94
CA GLU A 390 -7.73 2.69 22.21
C GLU A 390 -6.78 2.44 23.38
N ARG A 391 -6.76 3.39 24.32
CA ARG A 391 -5.96 3.31 25.55
C ARG A 391 -6.71 2.61 26.67
N PHE A 392 -5.96 2.06 27.60
CA PHE A 392 -6.48 1.46 28.81
C PHE A 392 -7.03 2.52 29.77
N ASP A 393 -7.97 2.11 30.60
CA ASP A 393 -8.43 2.89 31.74
C ASP A 393 -7.25 3.21 32.66
N GLY A 394 -7.22 4.44 33.17
CA GLY A 394 -6.08 4.99 33.91
C GLY A 394 -4.91 5.47 33.03
N GLU A 395 -4.91 5.16 31.73
CA GLU A 395 -3.86 5.56 30.76
C GLU A 395 -4.38 6.55 29.70
N GLY A 396 -5.48 7.24 30.00
CA GLY A 396 -6.11 8.22 29.10
C GLY A 396 -7.15 7.61 28.13
N GLY A 397 -7.48 6.32 28.27
CA GLY A 397 -8.56 5.69 27.51
C GLY A 397 -9.66 5.11 28.40
N THR A 398 -10.48 4.22 27.82
CA THR A 398 -11.65 3.63 28.51
C THR A 398 -11.63 2.11 28.53
N VAL A 399 -10.68 1.46 27.84
CA VAL A 399 -10.60 -0.01 27.76
C VAL A 399 -10.19 -0.58 29.12
N ILE A 400 -10.97 -1.50 29.69
CA ILE A 400 -10.67 -2.10 30.98
C ILE A 400 -9.75 -3.32 30.76
N PRO A 401 -8.47 -3.28 31.17
CA PRO A 401 -7.52 -4.38 30.94
C PRO A 401 -7.97 -5.73 31.49
N GLU A 402 -8.70 -5.73 32.60
CA GLU A 402 -9.23 -6.92 33.27
C GLU A 402 -10.38 -7.59 32.50
N TYR A 403 -11.00 -6.88 31.56
CA TYR A 403 -12.08 -7.37 30.69
C TYR A 403 -11.66 -7.36 29.22
N LEU A 404 -10.38 -7.64 28.98
CA LEU A 404 -9.81 -7.84 27.65
C LEU A 404 -9.51 -9.33 27.47
N PHE A 405 -10.30 -10.00 26.63
CA PHE A 405 -10.21 -11.43 26.35
C PHE A 405 -9.59 -11.64 24.98
N ILE A 406 -8.46 -12.33 24.90
CA ILE A 406 -7.69 -12.51 23.67
C ILE A 406 -7.70 -13.99 23.29
N GLY A 407 -8.23 -14.31 22.12
CA GLY A 407 -8.31 -15.66 21.57
C GLY A 407 -7.32 -15.86 20.43
N ARG A 408 -6.51 -16.92 20.52
CA ARG A 408 -5.68 -17.38 19.40
C ARG A 408 -6.22 -18.69 18.85
N VAL A 409 -6.38 -18.73 17.53
CA VAL A 409 -6.81 -19.91 16.78
C VAL A 409 -5.61 -20.81 16.51
N PHE A 410 -5.77 -22.11 16.66
CA PHE A 410 -4.76 -23.09 16.26
C PHE A 410 -4.81 -23.36 14.76
N MET A 411 -3.68 -23.80 14.18
CA MET A 411 -3.67 -24.19 12.78
C MET A 411 -4.56 -25.43 12.58
N PRO A 412 -5.52 -25.42 11.63
CA PRO A 412 -6.32 -26.60 11.32
C PRO A 412 -5.46 -27.69 10.69
N GLN A 413 -5.92 -28.93 10.81
CA GLN A 413 -5.25 -30.10 10.24
C GLN A 413 -5.82 -30.41 8.85
N ILE A 414 -4.95 -30.84 7.95
CA ILE A 414 -5.37 -31.46 6.70
C ILE A 414 -5.98 -32.83 7.06
N PRO A 415 -7.21 -33.15 6.59
CA PRO A 415 -7.90 -34.40 6.90
C PRO A 415 -7.15 -35.69 6.53
#